data_AF-A0A7C5FP73-F1
#
_entry.id   AF-A0A7C5FP73-F1
#
_cell.length_a   1.000
_cell.length_b   1.000
_cell.length_c   1.000
_cell.angle_alpha   90.00
_cell.angle_beta   90.00
_cell.angle_gamma   90.00
#
_symmetry.space_group_name_H-M   'P 1'
#
loop_
_entity.id
_entity.type
_entity.pdbx_description
1 polymer ?
#
loop_
_entity_poly.entity_id
_entity_poly.type
_entity_poly.pdbx_seq_one_letter_code
_entity_poly.pdbx_strand_id
1 'polypeptide(L)'
;MAFMIPFVFLVYCFCFLDKERLKSGLFIIPFFITGILHFAFEKVFLSTAITEEFVEKLNLNIYQHIFIVIKTLGYYIRLLFFPINLCAEIPFKIPLSFFEKEVFVSTVLLIIVFFLFRFFKFRLITFGLLWFFITILPASNIIFLKTRPIAEQRLYIPSLGFCLLLAIFFGKIFFDKGTRKIGFLSFTCLSLLYSGITIRRNFDWRNPIIFWERTIQQGGITWRVFYNLGNEYFLIRRYKDAITAYQKAIELNPYNGSSYLNLGVLYRKEGKVKEAIDILNKGLISKESKAEILFNLGSIYKSIGDFNKALECLEKSIEVNSDFDFSYNAIGDIYYKLGNLEKAFEFYKKAIQKNPYYLEAYNNIGTILLRIGKIDESIFFYNKALSLKPDYPYALYNLGVIYINIPSKKNEGISLLKKMKSFNVRDAKLFLNAGIELRKINEIYLAIDFFEEAIRLNPFLKDAYYNLIDIYTQLEKYNLAIITSQKVIELNLADFLLYNNLGKIYNKVGNYNSAIFFLNKAIELKPDYIDAYLNLAFAKYQLKLFLEVIDIYKKILEFEPNRGDIYYNIGMIYYNIKNFKSAFEYLTKAVNLSYEVDKKILEEIKSNL
;
A
#
# COMPACT_ATOMS: atom_id res chain seq x y z
N MET A 1 34.04 -12.94 -6.86
CA MET A 1 35.11 -11.91 -6.95
C MET A 1 36.36 -12.28 -6.15
N ALA A 2 36.26 -12.66 -4.87
CA ALA A 2 37.42 -13.05 -4.05
C ALA A 2 38.29 -14.16 -4.69
N PHE A 3 37.67 -15.07 -5.44
CA PHE A 3 38.34 -16.12 -6.22
C PHE A 3 39.29 -15.62 -7.31
N MET A 4 39.08 -14.40 -7.83
CA MET A 4 39.86 -13.90 -8.98
C MET A 4 41.25 -13.39 -8.57
N ILE A 5 41.44 -13.03 -7.30
CA ILE A 5 42.71 -12.51 -6.76
C ILE A 5 43.86 -13.53 -6.91
N PRO A 6 43.67 -14.81 -6.52
CA PRO A 6 44.55 -15.94 -6.88
C PRO A 6 45.01 -15.97 -8.35
N PHE A 7 44.06 -15.91 -9.29
CA PHE A 7 44.35 -16.03 -10.72
C PHE A 7 45.07 -14.80 -11.25
N VAL A 8 44.69 -13.62 -10.77
CA VAL A 8 45.38 -12.36 -11.07
C VAL A 8 46.83 -12.40 -10.57
N PHE A 9 47.07 -12.94 -9.38
CA PHE A 9 48.43 -13.09 -8.85
C PHE A 9 49.25 -14.10 -9.66
N LEU A 10 48.64 -15.19 -10.12
CA LEU A 10 49.27 -16.15 -11.03
C LEU A 10 49.65 -15.51 -12.37
N VAL A 11 48.79 -14.66 -12.92
CA VAL A 11 49.06 -13.89 -14.14
C VAL A 11 50.22 -12.92 -13.92
N TYR A 12 50.29 -12.26 -12.76
CA TYR A 12 51.43 -11.41 -12.39
C TYR A 12 52.72 -12.24 -12.34
N CYS A 13 52.68 -13.40 -11.69
CA CYS A 13 53.80 -14.33 -11.61
C CYS A 13 54.27 -14.78 -13.00
N PHE A 14 53.33 -15.16 -13.87
CA PHE A 14 53.62 -15.56 -15.24
C PHE A 14 54.25 -14.45 -16.08
N CYS A 15 53.75 -13.21 -15.94
CA CYS A 15 54.24 -12.09 -16.72
C CYS A 15 55.57 -11.53 -16.21
N PHE A 16 55.87 -11.58 -14.91
CA PHE A 16 56.98 -10.82 -14.31
C PHE A 16 58.01 -11.63 -13.52
N LEU A 17 57.71 -12.85 -13.05
CA LEU A 17 58.69 -13.68 -12.32
C LEU A 17 59.57 -14.49 -13.27
N ASP A 18 60.77 -14.84 -12.81
CA ASP A 18 61.75 -15.60 -13.58
C ASP A 18 61.28 -17.02 -13.92
N LYS A 19 61.74 -17.51 -15.08
CA LYS A 19 61.36 -18.81 -15.67
C LYS A 19 61.62 -20.00 -14.74
N GLU A 20 62.58 -19.92 -13.84
CA GLU A 20 62.92 -21.01 -12.90
C GLU A 20 61.85 -21.22 -11.82
N ARG A 21 61.27 -20.14 -11.27
CA ARG A 21 60.16 -20.26 -10.31
C ARG A 21 58.90 -20.82 -10.97
N LEU A 22 58.64 -20.43 -12.22
CA LEU A 22 57.54 -20.95 -13.05
C LEU A 22 57.65 -22.46 -13.31
N LYS A 23 58.86 -22.99 -13.49
CA LYS A 23 59.10 -24.43 -13.71
C LYS A 23 58.72 -25.32 -12.52
N SER A 24 58.78 -24.81 -11.28
CA SER A 24 58.47 -25.60 -10.09
C SER A 24 56.99 -25.96 -9.97
N GLY A 25 56.07 -25.16 -10.54
CA GLY A 25 54.62 -25.36 -10.52
C GLY A 25 53.93 -25.35 -9.13
N LEU A 26 54.68 -25.58 -8.05
CA LEU A 26 54.21 -25.78 -6.68
C LEU A 26 53.50 -24.54 -6.11
N PHE A 27 53.92 -23.34 -6.47
CA PHE A 27 53.31 -22.09 -6.01
C PHE A 27 51.87 -21.88 -6.53
N ILE A 28 51.46 -22.65 -7.55
CA ILE A 28 50.13 -22.56 -8.17
C ILE A 28 49.09 -23.43 -7.43
N ILE A 29 49.56 -24.47 -6.71
CA ILE A 29 48.71 -25.48 -6.05
C ILE A 29 47.72 -24.86 -5.05
N PRO A 30 48.11 -23.93 -4.15
CA PRO A 30 47.17 -23.31 -3.21
C PRO A 30 46.00 -22.62 -3.92
N PHE A 31 46.24 -22.03 -5.10
CA PHE A 31 45.22 -21.31 -5.85
C PHE A 31 44.18 -22.26 -6.49
N PHE A 32 44.61 -23.41 -7.04
CA PHE A 32 43.67 -24.44 -7.51
C PHE A 32 42.85 -25.04 -6.37
N ILE A 33 43.48 -25.31 -5.23
CA ILE A 33 42.78 -25.80 -4.03
C ILE A 33 41.71 -24.81 -3.58
N THR A 34 42.03 -23.51 -3.50
CA THR A 34 41.02 -22.49 -3.15
C THR A 34 39.85 -22.43 -4.13
N GLY A 35 40.09 -22.69 -5.42
CA GLY A 35 39.02 -22.77 -6.41
C GLY A 35 38.12 -23.96 -6.25
N ILE A 36 38.69 -25.14 -6.06
CA ILE A 36 37.94 -26.37 -5.81
C ILE A 36 37.10 -26.22 -4.53
N LEU A 37 37.68 -25.69 -3.46
CA LEU A 37 36.97 -25.44 -2.20
C LEU A 37 35.84 -24.42 -2.36
N HIS A 38 36.03 -23.36 -3.16
CA HIS A 38 34.98 -22.39 -3.42
C HIS A 38 33.83 -22.97 -4.25
N PHE A 39 34.11 -23.72 -5.32
CA PHE A 39 33.07 -24.39 -6.11
C PHE A 39 32.33 -25.43 -5.28
N ALA A 40 33.03 -26.17 -4.42
CA ALA A 40 32.39 -27.08 -3.46
C ALA A 40 31.51 -26.31 -2.47
N PHE A 41 31.98 -25.17 -1.94
CA PHE A 41 31.22 -24.30 -1.05
C PHE A 41 29.98 -23.70 -1.72
N GLU A 42 30.09 -23.19 -2.95
CA GLU A 42 28.96 -22.69 -3.73
C GLU A 42 27.91 -23.80 -3.98
N LYS A 43 28.35 -25.00 -4.35
CA LYS A 43 27.44 -26.12 -4.59
C LYS A 43 26.74 -26.61 -3.32
N VAL A 44 27.41 -26.53 -2.17
CA VAL A 44 26.87 -26.97 -0.87
C VAL A 44 25.98 -25.90 -0.22
N PHE A 45 26.35 -24.62 -0.31
CA PHE A 45 25.70 -23.54 0.43
C PHE A 45 24.82 -22.60 -0.42
N LEU A 46 25.04 -22.52 -1.74
CA LEU A 46 24.30 -21.63 -2.65
C LEU A 46 23.33 -22.36 -3.59
N SER A 47 23.35 -23.70 -3.64
CA SER A 47 22.41 -24.50 -4.46
C SER A 47 20.95 -24.39 -4.01
N THR A 48 20.69 -23.83 -2.83
CA THR A 48 19.36 -23.53 -2.29
C THR A 48 18.85 -22.12 -2.59
N ALA A 49 19.68 -21.24 -3.20
CA ALA A 49 19.30 -19.87 -3.50
C ALA A 49 18.66 -19.75 -4.90
N ILE A 50 17.33 -19.78 -4.92
CA ILE A 50 16.41 -19.19 -5.92
C ILE A 50 16.82 -19.44 -7.39
N THR A 51 16.33 -20.55 -7.93
CA THR A 51 16.26 -20.77 -9.38
C THR A 51 15.10 -19.95 -9.96
N GLU A 52 15.38 -18.77 -10.52
CA GLU A 52 14.45 -18.13 -11.47
C GLU A 52 14.23 -19.10 -12.66
N GLU A 53 13.00 -19.61 -12.79
CA GLU A 53 12.54 -20.66 -13.73
C GLU A 53 12.76 -20.30 -15.23
N PHE A 54 13.08 -19.04 -15.54
CA PHE A 54 13.29 -18.57 -16.91
C PHE A 54 14.50 -19.23 -17.61
N VAL A 55 15.52 -19.63 -16.85
CA VAL A 55 16.78 -20.16 -17.41
C VAL A 55 16.76 -21.67 -17.59
N GLU A 56 16.07 -22.41 -16.73
CA GLU A 56 15.89 -23.87 -16.91
C GLU A 56 15.16 -24.22 -18.22
N LYS A 57 14.44 -23.26 -18.81
CA LYS A 57 13.74 -23.42 -20.09
C LYS A 57 14.53 -22.99 -21.33
N LEU A 58 15.66 -22.30 -21.17
CA LEU A 58 16.48 -21.88 -22.30
C LEU A 58 17.36 -23.07 -22.72
N ASN A 59 16.79 -24.01 -23.48
CA ASN A 59 17.49 -25.09 -24.19
C ASN A 59 18.39 -24.49 -25.30
N LEU A 60 19.42 -23.76 -24.89
CA LEU A 60 20.36 -23.12 -25.80
C LEU A 60 21.32 -24.18 -26.33
N ASN A 61 21.53 -24.14 -27.65
CA ASN A 61 22.59 -24.96 -28.22
C ASN A 61 23.97 -24.34 -27.94
N ILE A 62 25.02 -25.15 -28.11
CA ILE A 62 26.40 -24.72 -27.84
C ILE A 62 26.82 -23.48 -28.66
N TYR A 63 26.30 -23.34 -29.88
CA TYR A 63 26.59 -22.18 -30.74
C TYR A 63 25.97 -20.89 -30.19
N GLN A 64 24.73 -20.93 -29.72
CA GLN A 64 24.06 -19.80 -29.07
C GLN A 64 24.81 -19.39 -27.80
N HIS A 65 25.30 -20.35 -27.01
CA HIS A 65 26.17 -20.05 -25.87
C HIS A 65 27.45 -19.32 -26.30
N ILE A 66 28.13 -19.83 -27.33
CA ILE A 66 29.35 -19.19 -27.87
C ILE A 66 29.04 -17.76 -28.36
N PHE A 67 27.94 -17.55 -29.09
CA PHE A 67 27.54 -16.23 -29.58
C PHE A 67 27.22 -15.26 -28.43
N ILE A 68 26.58 -15.73 -27.37
CA ILE A 68 26.32 -14.95 -26.16
C ILE A 68 27.63 -14.49 -25.52
N VAL A 69 28.60 -15.39 -25.36
CA VAL A 69 29.92 -15.07 -24.77
C VAL A 69 30.64 -14.03 -25.63
N ILE A 70 30.71 -14.26 -26.95
CA ILE A 70 31.35 -13.34 -27.90
C ILE A 70 30.71 -11.94 -27.83
N LYS A 71 29.37 -11.88 -27.92
CA LYS A 71 28.60 -10.63 -27.85
C LYS A 71 28.82 -9.91 -26.52
N THR A 72 28.85 -10.66 -25.41
CA THR A 72 29.06 -10.11 -24.07
C THR A 72 30.46 -9.50 -23.93
N LEU A 73 31.50 -10.23 -24.35
CA LEU A 73 32.88 -9.74 -24.31
C LEU A 73 33.07 -8.51 -25.20
N GLY A 74 32.57 -8.55 -26.43
CA GLY A 74 32.63 -7.41 -27.33
C GLY A 74 31.89 -6.18 -26.79
N TYR A 75 30.75 -6.38 -26.14
CA TYR A 75 30.01 -5.31 -25.48
C TYR A 75 30.82 -4.66 -24.34
N TYR A 76 31.45 -5.46 -23.48
CA TYR A 76 32.29 -4.93 -22.41
C TYR A 76 33.53 -4.21 -22.93
N ILE A 77 34.18 -4.72 -23.99
CA ILE A 77 35.31 -4.03 -24.61
C ILE A 77 34.85 -2.71 -25.24
N ARG A 78 33.70 -2.69 -25.93
CA ARG A 78 33.10 -1.45 -26.45
C ARG A 78 32.94 -0.41 -25.33
N LEU A 79 32.43 -0.82 -24.17
CA LEU A 79 32.23 0.09 -23.04
C LEU A 79 33.53 0.66 -22.46
N LEU A 80 34.65 -0.07 -22.54
CA LEU A 80 35.94 0.46 -22.10
C LEU A 80 36.42 1.63 -22.99
N PHE A 81 36.23 1.53 -24.31
CA PHE A 81 36.63 2.58 -25.25
C PHE A 81 35.57 3.68 -25.41
N PHE A 82 34.29 3.30 -25.38
CA PHE A 82 33.16 4.18 -25.65
C PHE A 82 32.03 3.94 -24.63
N PRO A 83 32.18 4.46 -23.38
CA PRO A 83 31.19 4.36 -22.32
C PRO A 83 29.99 5.31 -22.55
N ILE A 84 29.33 5.17 -23.70
CA ILE A 84 28.19 5.98 -24.15
C ILE A 84 26.91 5.18 -23.94
N ASN A 85 25.82 5.88 -23.59
CA ASN A 85 24.49 5.32 -23.30
C ASN A 85 24.51 4.27 -22.19
N LEU A 86 25.24 4.59 -21.13
CA LEU A 86 25.40 3.72 -19.98
C LEU A 86 24.06 3.53 -19.26
N CYS A 87 23.55 2.31 -19.23
CA CYS A 87 22.21 1.92 -18.82
C CYS A 87 22.23 0.96 -17.63
N ALA A 88 21.32 1.16 -16.67
CA ALA A 88 21.24 0.31 -15.47
C ALA A 88 20.87 -1.15 -15.79
N GLU A 89 20.02 -1.36 -16.79
CA GLU A 89 19.59 -2.68 -17.23
C GLU A 89 19.46 -2.73 -18.75
N ILE A 90 20.27 -3.57 -19.38
CA ILE A 90 20.35 -3.67 -20.84
C ILE A 90 19.48 -4.84 -21.30
N PRO A 91 18.56 -4.64 -22.27
CA PRO A 91 17.80 -5.75 -22.82
C PRO A 91 18.75 -6.71 -23.53
N PHE A 92 18.66 -7.99 -23.16
CA PHE A 92 19.52 -9.01 -23.74
C PHE A 92 18.74 -9.93 -24.65
N LYS A 93 19.02 -9.85 -25.95
CA LYS A 93 18.51 -10.78 -26.96
C LYS A 93 19.54 -11.86 -27.24
N ILE A 94 19.12 -13.11 -27.13
CA ILE A 94 19.90 -14.30 -27.48
C ILE A 94 20.14 -14.28 -29.00
N PRO A 95 21.41 -14.25 -29.44
CA PRO A 95 21.72 -14.33 -30.86
C PRO A 95 21.37 -15.71 -31.42
N LEU A 96 20.74 -15.74 -32.59
CA LEU A 96 20.40 -16.97 -33.32
C LEU A 96 21.43 -17.31 -34.39
N SER A 97 22.21 -16.33 -34.85
CA SER A 97 23.19 -16.49 -35.92
C SER A 97 24.48 -15.74 -35.65
N PHE A 98 25.58 -16.25 -36.21
CA PHE A 98 26.89 -15.59 -36.20
C PHE A 98 26.89 -14.25 -36.94
N PHE A 99 26.08 -14.13 -38.00
CA PHE A 99 26.02 -12.92 -38.85
C PHE A 99 25.15 -11.81 -38.26
N GLU A 100 24.55 -12.01 -37.09
CA GLU A 100 23.98 -10.88 -36.34
C GLU A 100 25.09 -9.86 -36.08
N LYS A 101 24.77 -8.58 -36.36
CA LYS A 101 25.72 -7.47 -36.36
C LYS A 101 26.56 -7.43 -35.08
N GLU A 102 25.93 -7.65 -33.93
CA GLU A 102 26.59 -7.59 -32.63
C GLU A 102 27.60 -8.73 -32.44
N VAL A 103 27.30 -9.94 -32.91
CA VAL A 103 28.18 -11.11 -32.80
C VAL A 103 29.36 -10.96 -33.77
N PHE A 104 29.07 -10.61 -35.01
CA PHE A 104 30.10 -10.42 -36.04
C PHE A 104 31.10 -9.32 -35.66
N VAL A 105 30.61 -8.13 -35.28
CA VAL A 105 31.47 -7.01 -34.86
C VAL A 105 32.27 -7.37 -33.61
N SER A 106 31.65 -8.04 -32.63
CA SER A 106 32.36 -8.49 -31.42
C SER A 106 33.47 -9.50 -31.76
N THR A 107 33.24 -10.39 -32.73
CA THR A 107 34.24 -11.35 -33.19
C THR A 107 35.43 -10.65 -33.84
N VAL A 108 35.17 -9.72 -34.77
CA VAL A 108 36.24 -8.91 -35.41
C VAL A 108 37.05 -8.15 -34.37
N LEU A 109 36.38 -7.56 -33.39
CA LEU A 109 37.03 -6.83 -32.31
C LEU A 109 37.90 -7.74 -31.43
N LEU A 110 37.42 -8.96 -31.10
CA LEU A 110 38.23 -9.95 -30.37
C LEU A 110 39.44 -10.43 -31.17
N ILE A 111 39.30 -10.59 -32.50
CA ILE A 111 40.42 -10.91 -33.40
C ILE A 111 41.47 -9.80 -33.37
N ILE A 112 41.06 -8.52 -33.44
CA ILE A 112 41.98 -7.38 -33.33
C ILE A 112 42.72 -7.41 -32.00
N VAL A 113 42.01 -7.63 -30.89
CA VAL A 113 42.62 -7.75 -29.54
C VAL A 113 43.61 -8.91 -29.48
N PHE A 114 43.29 -10.06 -30.10
CA PHE A 114 44.18 -11.21 -30.19
C PHE A 114 45.45 -10.91 -30.99
N PHE A 115 45.36 -10.20 -32.12
CA PHE A 115 46.53 -9.78 -32.88
C PHE A 115 47.37 -8.77 -32.10
N LEU A 116 46.75 -7.79 -31.43
CA LEU A 116 47.48 -6.87 -30.54
C LEU A 116 48.24 -7.63 -29.44
N PHE A 117 47.63 -8.66 -28.85
CA PHE A 117 48.29 -9.53 -27.88
C PHE A 117 49.55 -10.21 -28.44
N ARG A 118 49.51 -10.64 -29.71
CA ARG A 118 50.63 -11.36 -30.36
C ARG A 118 51.75 -10.43 -30.84
N PHE A 119 51.43 -9.21 -31.28
CA PHE A 119 52.41 -8.25 -31.79
C PHE A 119 53.19 -7.53 -30.67
N PHE A 120 52.56 -7.26 -29.53
CA PHE A 120 53.22 -6.58 -28.42
C PHE A 120 53.89 -7.58 -27.47
N LYS A 121 55.20 -7.87 -27.65
CA LYS A 121 56.02 -8.70 -26.75
C LYS A 121 56.27 -8.08 -25.33
N PHE A 122 55.48 -7.09 -24.92
CA PHE A 122 55.67 -6.39 -23.66
C PHE A 122 54.91 -7.08 -22.53
N ARG A 123 55.64 -7.55 -21.51
CA ARG A 123 55.10 -8.23 -20.32
C ARG A 123 53.91 -7.49 -19.69
N LEU A 124 53.95 -6.16 -19.62
CA LEU A 124 52.85 -5.35 -19.10
C LEU A 124 51.59 -5.35 -19.98
N ILE A 125 51.72 -5.38 -21.32
CA ILE A 125 50.55 -5.42 -22.23
C ILE A 125 49.87 -6.78 -22.12
N THR A 126 50.67 -7.85 -22.11
CA THR A 126 50.20 -9.22 -21.84
C THR A 126 49.48 -9.30 -20.49
N PHE A 127 50.06 -8.72 -19.43
CA PHE A 127 49.45 -8.68 -18.10
C PHE A 127 48.10 -7.93 -18.09
N GLY A 128 48.03 -6.74 -18.68
CA GLY A 128 46.79 -5.95 -18.73
C GLY A 128 45.66 -6.63 -19.51
N LEU A 129 45.99 -7.30 -20.62
CA LEU A 129 45.01 -8.08 -21.40
C LEU A 129 44.54 -9.33 -20.65
N LEU A 130 45.44 -10.09 -20.05
CA LEU A 130 45.09 -11.26 -19.23
C LEU A 130 44.26 -10.84 -18.00
N TRP A 131 44.59 -9.73 -17.36
CA TRP A 131 43.80 -9.15 -16.27
C TRP A 131 42.36 -8.93 -16.70
N PHE A 132 42.13 -8.25 -17.83
CA PHE A 132 40.78 -7.97 -18.33
C PHE A 132 39.97 -9.26 -18.54
N PHE A 133 40.49 -10.19 -19.34
CA PHE A 133 39.75 -11.41 -19.69
C PHE A 133 39.50 -12.34 -18.52
N ILE A 134 40.45 -12.41 -17.57
CA ILE A 134 40.28 -13.20 -16.35
C ILE A 134 39.23 -12.52 -15.48
N THR A 135 39.37 -11.24 -15.16
CA THR A 135 38.46 -10.56 -14.23
C THR A 135 37.04 -10.40 -14.75
N ILE A 136 36.83 -10.38 -16.08
CA ILE A 136 35.49 -10.39 -16.68
C ILE A 136 34.89 -11.80 -16.80
N LEU A 137 35.64 -12.88 -16.54
CA LEU A 137 35.17 -14.26 -16.70
C LEU A 137 33.85 -14.58 -15.95
N PRO A 138 33.63 -14.12 -14.71
CA PRO A 138 32.34 -14.32 -14.03
C PRO A 138 31.18 -13.61 -14.73
N ALA A 139 31.47 -12.56 -15.50
CA ALA A 139 30.51 -11.70 -16.19
C ALA A 139 30.40 -11.99 -17.70
N SER A 140 31.26 -12.86 -18.25
CA SER A 140 31.37 -13.12 -19.69
C SER A 140 30.32 -14.09 -20.21
N ASN A 141 29.46 -14.63 -19.32
CA ASN A 141 28.50 -15.69 -19.58
C ASN A 141 29.13 -17.02 -20.01
N ILE A 142 30.44 -17.20 -19.83
CA ILE A 142 31.08 -18.53 -19.88
C ILE A 142 30.52 -19.41 -18.74
N ILE A 143 30.35 -18.81 -17.57
CA ILE A 143 29.47 -19.31 -16.52
C ILE A 143 28.17 -18.52 -16.68
N PHE A 144 27.09 -19.19 -17.11
CA PHE A 144 25.86 -18.51 -17.47
C PHE A 144 25.23 -17.85 -16.24
N LEU A 145 25.20 -16.52 -16.22
CA LEU A 145 24.58 -15.77 -15.14
C LEU A 145 23.07 -15.73 -15.36
N LYS A 146 22.33 -16.38 -14.45
CA LYS A 146 20.90 -16.69 -14.61
C LYS A 146 20.00 -15.47 -14.83
N THR A 147 20.36 -14.28 -14.34
CA THR A 147 19.41 -13.16 -14.25
C THR A 147 19.82 -11.88 -14.97
N ARG A 148 21.12 -11.65 -15.18
CA ARG A 148 21.66 -10.44 -15.83
C ARG A 148 22.91 -10.77 -16.65
N PRO A 149 22.78 -11.05 -17.95
CA PRO A 149 23.91 -11.40 -18.80
C PRO A 149 24.89 -10.22 -18.96
N ILE A 150 24.40 -8.98 -18.95
CA ILE A 150 25.23 -7.77 -19.04
C ILE A 150 24.87 -6.84 -17.89
N ALA A 151 25.89 -6.37 -17.16
CA ALA A 151 25.73 -5.34 -16.13
C ALA A 151 27.00 -4.47 -16.08
N GLU A 152 26.85 -3.17 -16.33
CA GLU A 152 27.97 -2.24 -16.50
C GLU A 152 28.85 -2.13 -15.26
N GLN A 153 28.25 -2.24 -14.06
CA GLN A 153 28.97 -2.22 -12.79
C GLN A 153 30.04 -3.33 -12.67
N ARG A 154 29.97 -4.37 -13.50
CA ARG A 154 30.97 -5.45 -13.52
C ARG A 154 32.29 -5.03 -14.19
N LEU A 155 32.34 -3.90 -14.88
CA LEU A 155 33.56 -3.38 -15.51
C LEU A 155 34.55 -2.73 -14.55
N TYR A 156 34.17 -2.48 -13.29
CA TYR A 156 35.05 -1.77 -12.34
C TYR A 156 36.42 -2.44 -12.15
N ILE A 157 36.49 -3.77 -12.07
CA ILE A 157 37.77 -4.50 -11.93
C ILE A 157 38.45 -4.74 -13.29
N PRO A 158 37.73 -5.18 -14.35
CA PRO A 158 38.31 -5.33 -15.69
C PRO A 158 38.92 -4.04 -16.25
N SER A 159 38.36 -2.87 -15.90
CA SER A 159 38.86 -1.58 -16.38
C SER A 159 40.27 -1.25 -15.87
N LEU A 160 40.72 -1.83 -14.75
CA LEU A 160 42.10 -1.63 -14.26
C LEU A 160 43.14 -2.14 -15.27
N GLY A 161 42.90 -3.32 -15.85
CA GLY A 161 43.76 -3.86 -16.92
C GLY A 161 43.77 -2.95 -18.15
N PHE A 162 42.63 -2.38 -18.50
CA PHE A 162 42.50 -1.40 -19.58
C PHE A 162 43.23 -0.07 -19.28
N CYS A 163 43.13 0.46 -18.06
CA CYS A 163 43.85 1.66 -17.64
C CYS A 163 45.37 1.46 -17.72
N LEU A 164 45.88 0.28 -17.36
CA LEU A 164 47.31 -0.07 -17.53
C LEU A 164 47.71 -0.05 -19.01
N LEU A 165 46.88 -0.61 -19.90
CA LEU A 165 47.13 -0.58 -21.35
C LEU A 165 47.16 0.84 -21.90
N LEU A 166 46.20 1.69 -21.51
CA LEU A 166 46.19 3.10 -21.88
C LEU A 166 47.43 3.82 -21.36
N ALA A 167 47.81 3.62 -20.10
CA ALA A 167 49.00 4.25 -19.52
C ALA A 167 50.27 3.90 -20.30
N ILE A 168 50.43 2.64 -20.74
CA ILE A 168 51.58 2.22 -21.57
C ILE A 168 51.52 2.84 -22.96
N PHE A 169 50.33 2.88 -23.58
CA PHE A 169 50.14 3.49 -24.90
C PHE A 169 50.49 4.98 -24.87
N PHE A 170 49.92 5.75 -23.93
CA PHE A 170 50.25 7.15 -23.73
C PHE A 170 51.73 7.35 -23.36
N GLY A 171 52.25 6.49 -22.48
CA GLY A 171 53.65 6.50 -22.07
C GLY A 171 54.64 6.19 -23.20
N LYS A 172 54.22 5.55 -24.30
CA LYS A 172 55.07 5.34 -25.48
C LYS A 172 54.96 6.45 -26.51
N ILE A 173 53.77 7.02 -26.69
CA ILE A 173 53.52 8.04 -27.72
C ILE A 173 53.94 9.44 -27.26
N PHE A 174 53.81 9.74 -25.96
CA PHE A 174 53.97 11.11 -25.43
C PHE A 174 55.18 11.28 -24.50
N PHE A 175 56.16 10.35 -24.49
CA PHE A 175 57.29 10.44 -23.55
C PHE A 175 58.42 11.38 -23.99
N ASP A 176 58.50 11.69 -25.28
CA ASP A 176 59.45 12.64 -25.82
C ASP A 176 59.22 14.04 -25.24
N LYS A 177 60.32 14.78 -24.98
CA LYS A 177 60.26 16.10 -24.31
C LYS A 177 59.29 17.08 -24.99
N GLY A 178 59.12 16.99 -26.31
CA GLY A 178 58.20 17.84 -27.08
C GLY A 178 56.72 17.48 -26.95
N THR A 179 56.37 16.20 -26.85
CA THR A 179 54.97 15.71 -26.85
C THR A 179 54.40 15.48 -25.45
N ARG A 180 55.24 15.45 -24.41
CA ARG A 180 54.82 15.24 -23.01
C ARG A 180 53.80 16.24 -22.50
N LYS A 181 53.97 17.53 -22.82
CA LYS A 181 53.02 18.58 -22.42
C LYS A 181 51.64 18.36 -23.05
N ILE A 182 51.63 17.95 -24.33
CA ILE A 182 50.41 17.63 -25.06
C ILE A 182 49.72 16.42 -24.42
N GLY A 183 50.47 15.34 -24.16
CA GLY A 183 49.92 14.14 -23.50
C GLY A 183 49.32 14.43 -22.13
N PHE A 184 50.02 15.22 -21.30
CA PHE A 184 49.51 15.61 -19.97
C PHE A 184 48.24 16.47 -20.07
N LEU A 185 48.21 17.44 -20.99
CA LEU A 185 47.03 18.28 -21.22
C LEU A 185 45.85 17.44 -21.72
N SER A 186 46.06 16.56 -22.70
CA SER A 186 45.03 15.66 -23.23
C SER A 186 44.47 14.74 -22.14
N PHE A 187 45.33 14.14 -21.31
CA PHE A 187 44.90 13.30 -20.19
C PHE A 187 44.09 14.09 -19.15
N THR A 188 44.55 15.29 -18.79
CA THR A 188 43.86 16.17 -17.84
C THR A 188 42.49 16.59 -18.37
N CYS A 189 42.40 17.01 -19.63
CA CYS A 189 41.13 17.33 -20.29
C CYS A 189 40.18 16.14 -20.33
N LEU A 190 40.67 14.95 -20.69
CA LEU A 190 39.86 13.72 -20.70
C LEU A 190 39.36 13.36 -19.29
N SER A 191 40.21 13.48 -18.28
CA SER A 191 39.85 13.23 -16.88
C SER A 191 38.80 14.22 -16.38
N LEU A 192 38.94 15.51 -16.68
CA LEU A 192 37.95 16.53 -16.33
C LEU A 192 36.61 16.30 -17.05
N LEU A 193 36.66 15.94 -18.35
CA LEU A 193 35.47 15.61 -19.12
C LEU A 193 34.71 14.42 -18.51
N TYR A 194 35.39 13.30 -18.26
CA TYR A 194 34.76 12.13 -17.65
C TYR A 194 34.28 12.41 -16.22
N SER A 195 35.05 13.17 -15.43
CA SER A 195 34.61 13.60 -14.10
C SER A 195 33.32 14.43 -14.16
N GLY A 196 33.23 15.37 -15.10
CA GLY A 196 32.03 16.17 -15.33
C GLY A 196 30.83 15.32 -15.76
N ILE A 197 31.04 14.35 -16.66
CA ILE A 197 30.01 13.38 -17.07
C ILE A 197 29.53 12.55 -15.88
N THR A 198 30.45 12.08 -15.03
CA THR A 198 30.13 11.30 -13.82
C THR A 198 29.34 12.13 -12.80
N ILE A 199 29.76 13.37 -12.52
CA ILE A 199 29.05 14.27 -11.61
C ILE A 199 27.64 14.54 -12.12
N ARG A 200 27.49 14.83 -13.43
CA ARG A 200 26.17 15.02 -14.04
C ARG A 200 25.27 13.79 -13.86
N ARG A 201 25.82 12.59 -14.04
CA ARG A 201 25.07 11.33 -13.91
C ARG A 201 24.63 11.06 -12.46
N ASN A 202 25.41 11.49 -11.48
CA ASN A 202 25.02 11.35 -10.07
C ASN A 202 23.75 12.13 -9.73
N PHE A 203 23.40 13.19 -10.47
CA PHE A 203 22.13 13.89 -10.27
C PHE A 203 20.92 13.03 -10.68
N ASP A 204 21.07 12.21 -11.72
CA ASP A 204 20.01 11.30 -12.18
C ASP A 204 19.71 10.24 -11.12
N TRP A 205 20.74 9.75 -10.44
CA TRP A 205 20.64 8.69 -9.43
C TRP A 205 19.97 9.14 -8.14
N ARG A 206 19.89 10.45 -7.89
CA ARG A 206 19.22 11.01 -6.70
C ARG A 206 17.70 10.91 -6.77
N ASN A 207 17.14 10.87 -7.98
CA ASN A 207 15.70 10.76 -8.17
C ASN A 207 15.39 9.41 -8.85
N PRO A 208 14.78 8.45 -8.13
CA PRO A 208 14.49 7.12 -8.66
C PRO A 208 13.68 7.13 -9.96
N ILE A 209 12.76 8.09 -10.13
CA ILE A 209 11.94 8.21 -11.35
C ILE A 209 12.83 8.62 -12.52
N ILE A 210 13.62 9.70 -12.36
CA ILE A 210 14.54 10.17 -13.40
C ILE A 210 15.55 9.07 -13.75
N PHE A 211 16.02 8.33 -12.75
CA PHE A 211 16.92 7.20 -12.95
C PHE A 211 16.31 6.13 -13.88
N TRP A 212 15.08 5.68 -13.62
CA TRP A 212 14.41 4.68 -14.46
C TRP A 212 13.99 5.24 -15.82
N GLU A 213 13.51 6.49 -15.89
CA GLU A 213 13.18 7.15 -17.16
C GLU A 213 14.41 7.28 -18.07
N ARG A 214 15.56 7.68 -17.51
CA ARG A 214 16.81 7.72 -18.28
C ARG A 214 17.28 6.34 -18.71
N THR A 215 17.09 5.34 -17.86
CA THR A 215 17.37 3.94 -18.21
C THR A 215 16.57 3.53 -19.46
N ILE A 216 15.28 3.91 -19.53
CA ILE A 216 14.43 3.68 -20.72
C ILE A 216 14.96 4.46 -21.93
N GLN A 217 15.28 5.75 -21.77
CA GLN A 217 15.83 6.58 -22.86
C GLN A 217 17.13 6.02 -23.44
N GLN A 218 17.93 5.34 -22.63
CA GLN A 218 19.19 4.70 -23.02
C GLN A 218 18.99 3.29 -23.63
N GLY A 219 17.75 2.86 -23.83
CA GLY A 219 17.40 1.58 -24.43
C GLY A 219 17.15 0.45 -23.44
N GLY A 220 17.06 0.75 -22.14
CA GLY A 220 16.76 -0.21 -21.07
C GLY A 220 15.30 -0.65 -21.01
N ILE A 221 14.73 -1.05 -22.14
CA ILE A 221 13.33 -1.46 -22.28
C ILE A 221 13.19 -2.91 -21.78
N THR A 222 13.01 -3.07 -20.47
CA THR A 222 12.84 -4.37 -19.82
C THR A 222 11.69 -4.32 -18.82
N TRP A 223 11.06 -5.47 -18.56
CA TRP A 223 9.93 -5.52 -17.62
C TRP A 223 10.33 -5.03 -16.21
N ARG A 224 11.56 -5.29 -15.74
CA ARG A 224 12.05 -4.86 -14.42
C ARG A 224 12.11 -3.35 -14.31
N VAL A 225 12.56 -2.67 -15.37
CA VAL A 225 12.64 -1.20 -15.41
C VAL A 225 11.24 -0.58 -15.31
N PHE A 226 10.28 -1.06 -16.11
CA PHE A 226 8.91 -0.56 -16.05
C PHE A 226 8.21 -0.93 -14.73
N TYR A 227 8.44 -2.12 -14.19
CA TYR A 227 7.92 -2.53 -12.89
C TYR A 227 8.43 -1.61 -11.76
N ASN A 228 9.75 -1.36 -11.71
CA ASN A 228 10.34 -0.48 -10.70
C ASN A 228 9.88 0.97 -10.88
N LEU A 229 9.81 1.48 -12.11
CA LEU A 229 9.26 2.80 -12.38
C LEU A 229 7.79 2.91 -11.92
N GLY A 230 6.99 1.85 -12.12
CA GLY A 230 5.62 1.76 -11.61
C GLY A 230 5.55 1.82 -10.08
N ASN A 231 6.49 1.16 -9.38
CA ASN A 231 6.60 1.23 -7.92
C ASN A 231 6.90 2.66 -7.45
N GLU A 232 7.84 3.36 -8.11
CA GLU A 232 8.17 4.74 -7.78
C GLU A 232 6.97 5.68 -8.01
N TYR A 233 6.25 5.53 -9.13
CA TYR A 233 5.03 6.28 -9.39
C TYR A 233 3.93 6.00 -8.37
N PHE A 234 3.81 4.75 -7.92
CA PHE A 234 2.88 4.37 -6.87
C PHE A 234 3.19 5.09 -5.55
N LEU A 235 4.47 5.16 -5.15
CA LEU A 235 4.90 5.81 -3.91
C LEU A 235 4.56 7.31 -3.90
N ILE A 236 4.75 8.00 -5.02
CA ILE A 236 4.40 9.43 -5.15
C ILE A 236 2.93 9.66 -5.54
N ARG A 237 2.09 8.62 -5.50
CA ARG A 237 0.64 8.66 -5.78
C ARG A 237 0.27 9.08 -7.20
N ARG A 238 1.18 8.96 -8.16
CA ARG A 238 0.90 9.12 -9.60
C ARG A 238 0.32 7.82 -10.15
N TYR A 239 -0.89 7.47 -9.72
CA TYR A 239 -1.48 6.16 -9.99
C TYR A 239 -1.71 5.88 -11.48
N LYS A 240 -2.05 6.90 -12.29
CA LYS A 240 -2.21 6.74 -13.74
C LYS A 240 -0.90 6.29 -14.41
N ASP A 241 0.21 6.94 -14.08
CA ASP A 241 1.53 6.60 -14.63
C ASP A 241 2.00 5.22 -14.13
N ALA A 242 1.72 4.89 -12.87
CA ALA A 242 2.01 3.57 -12.31
C ALA A 242 1.24 2.46 -13.06
N ILE A 243 -0.04 2.67 -13.36
CA ILE A 243 -0.85 1.72 -14.16
C ILE A 243 -0.21 1.48 -15.53
N THR A 244 0.13 2.55 -16.25
CA THR A 244 0.78 2.43 -17.57
C THR A 244 2.11 1.70 -17.50
N ALA A 245 2.92 1.98 -16.48
CA ALA A 245 4.20 1.31 -16.26
C ALA A 245 4.02 -0.18 -15.96
N TYR A 246 3.10 -0.56 -15.07
CA TYR A 246 2.82 -1.98 -14.79
C TYR A 246 2.24 -2.72 -15.99
N GLN A 247 1.33 -2.10 -16.75
CA GLN A 247 0.83 -2.67 -18.01
C GLN A 247 1.98 -2.94 -18.98
N LYS A 248 2.93 -1.99 -19.10
CA LYS A 248 4.10 -2.19 -19.95
C LYS A 248 5.03 -3.30 -19.46
N ALA A 249 5.21 -3.42 -18.14
CA ALA A 249 5.96 -4.51 -17.54
C ALA A 249 5.33 -5.88 -17.85
N ILE A 250 4.00 -5.98 -17.78
CA ILE A 250 3.23 -7.18 -18.12
C ILE A 250 3.37 -7.53 -19.61
N GLU A 251 3.27 -6.54 -20.51
CA GLU A 251 3.48 -6.75 -21.95
C GLU A 251 4.88 -7.33 -22.24
N LEU A 252 5.90 -6.85 -21.54
CA LEU A 252 7.29 -7.28 -21.72
C LEU A 252 7.60 -8.63 -21.06
N ASN A 253 6.87 -8.99 -19.99
CA ASN A 253 6.98 -10.29 -19.34
C ASN A 253 5.65 -10.74 -18.70
N PRO A 254 4.83 -11.51 -19.43
CA PRO A 254 3.55 -12.02 -18.92
C PRO A 254 3.65 -13.00 -17.73
N TYR A 255 4.84 -13.47 -17.38
CA TYR A 255 5.03 -14.40 -16.25
C TYR A 255 5.41 -13.70 -14.94
N ASN A 256 5.60 -12.37 -14.96
CA ASN A 256 5.91 -11.61 -13.76
C ASN A 256 4.65 -11.32 -12.92
N GLY A 257 4.40 -12.16 -11.90
CA GLY A 257 3.24 -12.04 -11.02
C GLY A 257 3.17 -10.72 -10.24
N SER A 258 4.31 -10.16 -9.84
CA SER A 258 4.39 -8.91 -9.07
C SER A 258 3.77 -7.71 -9.80
N SER A 259 3.87 -7.66 -11.14
CA SER A 259 3.26 -6.58 -11.93
C SER A 259 1.73 -6.69 -11.94
N TYR A 260 1.17 -7.90 -12.09
CA TYR A 260 -0.26 -8.14 -11.98
C TYR A 260 -0.78 -7.83 -10.57
N LEU A 261 -0.02 -8.24 -9.55
CA LEU A 261 -0.34 -7.98 -8.15
C LEU A 261 -0.46 -6.48 -7.86
N ASN A 262 0.58 -5.70 -8.19
CA ASN A 262 0.59 -4.26 -7.94
C ASN A 262 -0.46 -3.51 -8.76
N LEU A 263 -0.71 -3.94 -10.00
CA LEU A 263 -1.79 -3.38 -10.82
C LEU A 263 -3.18 -3.69 -10.25
N GLY A 264 -3.40 -4.92 -9.77
CA GLY A 264 -4.66 -5.31 -9.10
C GLY A 264 -4.92 -4.54 -7.82
N VAL A 265 -3.88 -4.32 -7.00
CA VAL A 265 -3.96 -3.46 -5.80
C VAL A 265 -4.35 -2.02 -6.17
N LEU A 266 -3.79 -1.49 -7.27
CA LEU A 266 -4.15 -0.15 -7.76
C LEU A 266 -5.60 -0.06 -8.22
N TYR A 267 -6.08 -1.00 -9.04
CA TYR A 267 -7.49 -1.01 -9.46
C TYR A 267 -8.45 -1.13 -8.27
N ARG A 268 -8.12 -1.97 -7.29
CA ARG A 268 -8.90 -2.06 -6.04
C ARG A 268 -8.96 -0.70 -5.33
N LYS A 269 -7.84 0.02 -5.26
CA LYS A 269 -7.74 1.34 -4.62
C LYS A 269 -8.53 2.42 -5.36
N GLU A 270 -8.68 2.30 -6.68
CA GLU A 270 -9.57 3.14 -7.50
C GLU A 270 -11.05 2.74 -7.41
N GLY A 271 -11.40 1.68 -6.67
CA GLY A 271 -12.76 1.15 -6.60
C GLY A 271 -13.16 0.28 -7.80
N LYS A 272 -12.24 0.01 -8.73
CA LYS A 272 -12.42 -0.84 -9.92
C LYS A 272 -12.26 -2.31 -9.56
N VAL A 273 -13.23 -2.82 -8.80
CA VAL A 273 -13.17 -4.15 -8.20
C VAL A 273 -13.15 -5.27 -9.25
N LYS A 274 -13.91 -5.12 -10.35
CA LYS A 274 -13.98 -6.14 -11.40
C LYS A 274 -12.65 -6.25 -12.15
N GLU A 275 -12.05 -5.13 -12.50
CA GLU A 275 -10.77 -5.03 -13.19
C GLU A 275 -9.63 -5.54 -12.30
N ALA A 276 -9.68 -5.28 -10.99
CA ALA A 276 -8.76 -5.84 -10.02
C ALA A 276 -8.80 -7.37 -9.99
N ILE A 277 -10.00 -7.97 -10.01
CA ILE A 277 -10.16 -9.43 -10.03
C ILE A 277 -9.64 -10.02 -11.36
N ASP A 278 -9.99 -9.43 -12.50
CA ASP A 278 -9.54 -9.91 -13.82
C ASP A 278 -8.02 -9.90 -13.95
N ILE A 279 -7.36 -8.80 -13.55
CA ILE A 279 -5.91 -8.69 -13.68
C ILE A 279 -5.18 -9.64 -12.72
N LEU A 280 -5.69 -9.83 -11.50
CA LEU A 280 -5.12 -10.77 -10.54
C LEU A 280 -5.29 -12.22 -11.01
N ASN A 281 -6.45 -12.58 -11.58
CA ASN A 281 -6.66 -13.90 -12.18
C ASN A 281 -5.68 -14.17 -13.33
N LYS A 282 -5.41 -13.19 -14.19
CA LYS A 282 -4.37 -13.31 -15.23
C LYS A 282 -2.98 -13.53 -14.62
N GLY A 283 -2.69 -12.90 -13.49
CA GLY A 283 -1.42 -13.06 -12.76
C GLY A 283 -1.18 -14.44 -12.16
N LEU A 284 -2.21 -15.30 -12.03
CA LEU A 284 -2.08 -16.66 -11.49
C LEU A 284 -1.22 -17.60 -12.36
N ILE A 285 -0.86 -17.18 -13.57
CA ILE A 285 0.11 -17.88 -14.42
C ILE A 285 1.53 -17.86 -13.82
N SER A 286 1.82 -16.89 -12.95
CA SER A 286 3.10 -16.79 -12.25
C SER A 286 3.13 -17.74 -11.06
N LYS A 287 4.25 -18.45 -10.84
CA LYS A 287 4.42 -19.31 -9.66
C LYS A 287 4.91 -18.53 -8.43
N GLU A 288 5.84 -17.61 -8.62
CA GLU A 288 6.55 -16.90 -7.54
C GLU A 288 5.63 -16.04 -6.68
N SER A 289 4.68 -15.32 -7.30
CA SER A 289 3.74 -14.43 -6.60
C SER A 289 2.34 -15.03 -6.42
N LYS A 290 2.19 -16.34 -6.64
CA LYS A 290 0.86 -16.98 -6.73
C LYS A 290 0.11 -16.92 -5.39
N ALA A 291 0.81 -17.15 -4.28
CA ALA A 291 0.21 -17.12 -2.95
C ALA A 291 -0.30 -15.71 -2.60
N GLU A 292 0.47 -14.67 -2.91
CA GLU A 292 0.15 -13.26 -2.69
C GLU A 292 -1.02 -12.80 -3.56
N ILE A 293 -1.06 -13.23 -4.82
CA ILE A 293 -2.18 -12.95 -5.75
C ILE A 293 -3.46 -13.60 -5.23
N LEU A 294 -3.41 -14.88 -4.84
CA LEU A 294 -4.56 -15.60 -4.26
C LEU A 294 -5.05 -14.93 -2.96
N PHE A 295 -4.13 -14.49 -2.10
CA PHE A 295 -4.48 -13.73 -0.90
C PHE A 295 -5.17 -12.41 -1.23
N ASN A 296 -4.67 -11.67 -2.23
CA ASN A 296 -5.29 -10.40 -2.62
C ASN A 296 -6.68 -10.60 -3.25
N LEU A 297 -6.86 -11.64 -4.07
CA LEU A 297 -8.18 -12.06 -4.54
C LEU A 297 -9.11 -12.40 -3.37
N GLY A 298 -8.65 -13.21 -2.41
CA GLY A 298 -9.39 -13.55 -1.21
C GLY A 298 -9.78 -12.32 -0.38
N SER A 299 -8.85 -11.37 -0.22
CA SER A 299 -9.14 -10.09 0.45
C SER A 299 -10.16 -9.23 -0.29
N ILE A 300 -10.18 -9.26 -1.62
CA ILE A 300 -11.17 -8.56 -2.44
C ILE A 300 -12.54 -9.20 -2.24
N TYR A 301 -12.66 -10.52 -2.40
CA TYR A 301 -13.93 -11.24 -2.17
C TYR A 301 -14.45 -11.05 -0.73
N LYS A 302 -13.58 -11.07 0.27
CA LYS A 302 -13.91 -10.73 1.68
C LYS A 302 -14.50 -9.33 1.83
N SER A 303 -14.04 -8.36 1.04
CA SER A 303 -14.55 -6.98 1.09
C SER A 303 -15.91 -6.81 0.40
N ILE A 304 -16.21 -7.64 -0.61
CA ILE A 304 -17.49 -7.66 -1.31
C ILE A 304 -18.54 -8.48 -0.52
N GLY A 305 -18.09 -9.35 0.39
CA GLY A 305 -18.96 -10.22 1.20
C GLY A 305 -19.14 -11.64 0.66
N ASP A 306 -18.45 -11.99 -0.44
CA ASP A 306 -18.42 -13.36 -0.97
C ASP A 306 -17.41 -14.19 -0.16
N PHE A 307 -17.82 -14.60 1.05
CA PHE A 307 -16.95 -15.32 1.97
C PHE A 307 -16.53 -16.70 1.47
N ASN A 308 -17.36 -17.36 0.66
CA ASN A 308 -17.06 -18.68 0.11
C ASN A 308 -15.88 -18.60 -0.86
N LYS A 309 -15.93 -17.70 -1.85
CA LYS A 309 -14.78 -17.51 -2.76
C LYS A 309 -13.56 -16.95 -2.05
N ALA A 310 -13.77 -16.11 -1.03
CA ALA A 310 -12.68 -15.59 -0.23
C ALA A 310 -11.92 -16.73 0.46
N LEU A 311 -12.62 -17.67 1.10
CA LEU A 311 -12.02 -18.84 1.74
C LEU A 311 -11.31 -19.73 0.71
N GLU A 312 -11.95 -20.04 -0.42
CA GLU A 312 -11.35 -20.86 -1.48
C GLU A 312 -10.01 -20.28 -1.96
N CYS A 313 -9.94 -18.96 -2.19
CA CYS A 313 -8.70 -18.30 -2.61
C CYS A 313 -7.63 -18.35 -1.51
N LEU A 314 -8.01 -18.12 -0.26
CA LEU A 314 -7.08 -18.09 0.87
C LEU A 314 -6.56 -19.49 1.24
N GLU A 315 -7.40 -20.53 1.11
CA GLU A 315 -6.99 -21.93 1.29
C GLU A 315 -5.99 -22.33 0.20
N LYS A 316 -6.26 -22.03 -1.07
CA LYS A 316 -5.29 -22.22 -2.16
C LYS A 316 -4.00 -21.43 -1.96
N SER A 317 -4.07 -20.23 -1.36
CA SER A 317 -2.87 -19.45 -1.03
C SER A 317 -1.98 -20.20 -0.04
N ILE A 318 -2.57 -20.83 0.99
CA ILE A 318 -1.87 -21.65 1.98
C ILE A 318 -1.34 -22.95 1.37
N GLU A 319 -2.07 -23.57 0.44
CA GLU A 319 -1.59 -24.75 -0.29
C GLU A 319 -0.34 -24.44 -1.13
N VAL A 320 -0.29 -23.26 -1.74
CA VAL A 320 0.87 -22.79 -2.52
C VAL A 320 2.04 -22.42 -1.61
N ASN A 321 1.76 -21.71 -0.51
CA ASN A 321 2.77 -21.31 0.47
C ASN A 321 2.23 -21.50 1.89
N SER A 322 2.62 -22.61 2.52
CA SER A 322 2.14 -22.96 3.85
C SER A 322 2.66 -22.04 4.96
N ASP A 323 3.64 -21.18 4.68
CA ASP A 323 4.19 -20.23 5.65
C ASP A 323 3.63 -18.81 5.49
N PHE A 324 2.66 -18.63 4.60
CA PHE A 324 2.05 -17.33 4.33
C PHE A 324 1.02 -16.94 5.42
N ASP A 325 1.52 -16.33 6.50
CA ASP A 325 0.80 -15.90 7.70
C ASP A 325 -0.42 -15.01 7.42
N PHE A 326 -0.32 -14.11 6.44
CA PHE A 326 -1.42 -13.21 6.04
C PHE A 326 -2.69 -13.98 5.65
N SER A 327 -2.58 -15.12 4.97
CA SER A 327 -3.73 -15.93 4.57
C SER A 327 -4.44 -16.58 5.76
N TYR A 328 -3.68 -17.11 6.73
CA TYR A 328 -4.26 -17.64 7.97
C TYR A 328 -5.04 -16.56 8.72
N ASN A 329 -4.48 -15.36 8.85
CA ASN A 329 -5.18 -14.26 9.51
C ASN A 329 -6.43 -13.82 8.74
N ALA A 330 -6.37 -13.73 7.41
CA ALA A 330 -7.53 -13.36 6.61
C ALA A 330 -8.66 -14.40 6.69
N ILE A 331 -8.34 -15.69 6.80
CA ILE A 331 -9.34 -16.74 7.08
C ILE A 331 -9.94 -16.54 8.48
N GLY A 332 -9.10 -16.25 9.48
CA GLY A 332 -9.55 -15.89 10.82
C GLY A 332 -10.55 -14.73 10.83
N ASP A 333 -10.28 -13.66 10.07
CA ASP A 333 -11.18 -12.52 9.92
C ASP A 333 -12.54 -12.91 9.32
N ILE A 334 -12.56 -13.84 8.37
CA ILE A 334 -13.79 -14.32 7.75
C ILE A 334 -14.61 -15.08 8.78
N TYR A 335 -14.01 -16.03 9.51
CA TYR A 335 -14.73 -16.76 10.56
C TYR A 335 -15.20 -15.86 11.69
N TYR A 336 -14.43 -14.84 12.05
CA TYR A 336 -14.84 -13.83 13.04
C TYR A 336 -16.10 -13.09 12.58
N LYS A 337 -16.15 -12.67 11.30
CA LYS A 337 -17.34 -12.02 10.71
C LYS A 337 -18.54 -12.96 10.63
N LEU A 338 -18.33 -14.25 10.36
CA LEU A 338 -19.37 -15.28 10.36
C LEU A 338 -19.83 -15.66 11.79
N GLY A 339 -19.21 -15.12 12.84
CA GLY A 339 -19.54 -15.41 14.24
C GLY A 339 -18.94 -16.71 14.77
N ASN A 340 -18.16 -17.45 13.98
CA ASN A 340 -17.45 -18.65 14.42
C ASN A 340 -16.13 -18.25 15.13
N LEU A 341 -16.25 -17.86 16.40
CA LEU A 341 -15.12 -17.36 17.19
C LEU A 341 -14.06 -18.43 17.45
N GLU A 342 -14.45 -19.70 17.58
CA GLU A 342 -13.52 -20.82 17.79
C GLU A 342 -12.58 -20.99 16.61
N LYS A 343 -13.13 -21.12 15.39
CA LYS A 343 -12.31 -21.22 14.17
C LYS A 343 -11.47 -19.97 13.95
N ALA A 344 -12.03 -18.78 14.21
CA ALA A 344 -11.27 -17.54 14.09
C ALA A 344 -10.03 -17.56 15.00
N PHE A 345 -10.20 -17.96 16.26
CA PHE A 345 -9.11 -18.09 17.22
C PHE A 345 -8.04 -19.08 16.76
N GLU A 346 -8.44 -20.27 16.27
CA GLU A 346 -7.51 -21.26 15.74
C GLU A 346 -6.67 -20.73 14.58
N PHE A 347 -7.30 -20.05 13.62
CA PHE A 347 -6.60 -19.51 12.45
C PHE A 347 -5.68 -18.33 12.81
N TYR A 348 -6.07 -17.46 13.74
CA TYR A 348 -5.17 -16.43 14.26
C TYR A 348 -3.98 -17.03 15.02
N LYS A 349 -4.19 -18.11 15.79
CA LYS A 349 -3.09 -18.84 16.44
C LYS A 349 -2.13 -19.45 15.42
N LYS A 350 -2.66 -20.03 14.33
CA LYS A 350 -1.83 -20.53 13.21
C LYS A 350 -1.03 -19.40 12.56
N ALA A 351 -1.62 -18.22 12.36
CA ALA A 351 -0.89 -17.06 11.84
C ALA A 351 0.32 -16.69 12.72
N ILE A 352 0.15 -16.67 14.06
CA ILE A 352 1.23 -16.43 15.02
C ILE A 352 2.29 -17.55 14.99
N GLN A 353 1.87 -18.81 14.82
CA GLN A 353 2.81 -19.93 14.68
C GLN A 353 3.70 -19.80 13.44
N LYS A 354 3.14 -19.28 12.34
CA LYS A 354 3.90 -19.01 11.11
C LYS A 354 4.77 -17.76 11.22
N ASN A 355 4.27 -16.72 11.87
CA ASN A 355 5.00 -15.48 12.11
C ASN A 355 4.77 -14.97 13.54
N PRO A 356 5.71 -15.24 14.48
CA PRO A 356 5.62 -14.77 15.87
C PRO A 356 5.63 -13.24 16.03
N TYR A 357 5.96 -12.48 14.98
CA TYR A 357 5.98 -11.01 14.99
C TYR A 357 4.69 -10.41 14.40
N TYR A 358 3.70 -11.23 14.07
CA TYR A 358 2.47 -10.78 13.41
C TYR A 358 1.46 -10.17 14.40
N LEU A 359 1.62 -8.86 14.62
CA LEU A 359 0.92 -8.07 15.63
C LEU A 359 -0.61 -8.03 15.47
N GLU A 360 -1.12 -8.11 14.24
CA GLU A 360 -2.56 -8.07 13.96
C GLU A 360 -3.26 -9.31 14.55
N ALA A 361 -2.65 -10.49 14.42
CA ALA A 361 -3.23 -11.71 14.97
C ALA A 361 -3.28 -11.70 16.51
N TYR A 362 -2.27 -11.16 17.19
CA TYR A 362 -2.33 -10.98 18.65
C TYR A 362 -3.50 -10.09 19.06
N ASN A 363 -3.70 -8.96 18.37
CA ASN A 363 -4.82 -8.06 18.64
C ASN A 363 -6.18 -8.70 18.32
N ASN A 364 -6.26 -9.49 17.25
CA ASN A 364 -7.49 -10.17 16.87
C ASN A 364 -7.87 -11.27 17.88
N ILE A 365 -6.89 -12.02 18.40
CA ILE A 365 -7.11 -12.97 19.50
C ILE A 365 -7.59 -12.23 20.75
N GLY A 366 -6.95 -11.12 21.13
CA GLY A 366 -7.41 -10.30 22.25
C GLY A 366 -8.87 -9.88 22.09
N THR A 367 -9.27 -9.52 20.87
CA THR A 367 -10.65 -9.10 20.55
C THR A 367 -11.65 -10.24 20.68
N ILE A 368 -11.28 -11.45 20.24
CA ILE A 368 -12.09 -12.65 20.45
C ILE A 368 -12.25 -12.94 21.95
N LEU A 369 -11.14 -12.94 22.69
CA LEU A 369 -11.12 -13.23 24.12
C LEU A 369 -11.98 -12.25 24.92
N LEU A 370 -11.93 -10.96 24.57
CA LEU A 370 -12.78 -9.95 25.17
C LEU A 370 -14.26 -10.23 24.91
N ARG A 371 -14.62 -10.62 23.68
CA ARG A 371 -16.00 -10.91 23.29
C ARG A 371 -16.59 -12.13 24.01
N ILE A 372 -15.77 -13.11 24.36
CA ILE A 372 -16.19 -14.28 25.16
C ILE A 372 -16.05 -14.07 26.68
N GLY A 373 -15.70 -12.85 27.13
CA GLY A 373 -15.65 -12.48 28.54
C GLY A 373 -14.32 -12.79 29.25
N LYS A 374 -13.29 -13.26 28.53
CA LYS A 374 -11.96 -13.55 29.08
C LYS A 374 -11.08 -12.30 29.10
N ILE A 375 -11.40 -11.37 29.99
CA ILE A 375 -10.79 -10.03 30.02
C ILE A 375 -9.27 -10.10 30.28
N ASP A 376 -8.82 -10.86 31.29
CA ASP A 376 -7.40 -10.92 31.65
C ASP A 376 -6.54 -11.53 30.54
N GLU A 377 -7.03 -12.59 29.89
CA GLU A 377 -6.37 -13.17 28.72
C GLU A 377 -6.34 -12.16 27.56
N SER A 378 -7.41 -11.39 27.33
CA SER A 378 -7.42 -10.35 26.28
C SER A 378 -6.34 -9.29 26.50
N ILE A 379 -6.17 -8.83 27.75
CA ILE A 379 -5.15 -7.85 28.15
C ILE A 379 -3.75 -8.40 27.88
N PHE A 380 -3.50 -9.68 28.18
CA PHE A 380 -2.22 -10.32 27.88
C PHE A 380 -1.89 -10.26 26.37
N PHE A 381 -2.85 -10.59 25.51
CA PHE A 381 -2.64 -10.57 24.05
C PHE A 381 -2.46 -9.14 23.49
N TYR A 382 -3.20 -8.15 24.00
CA TYR A 382 -2.99 -6.75 23.63
C TYR A 382 -1.60 -6.25 24.08
N ASN A 383 -1.18 -6.60 25.29
CA ASN A 383 0.17 -6.25 25.77
C ASN A 383 1.27 -6.96 24.96
N LYS A 384 1.04 -8.17 24.46
CA LYS A 384 1.96 -8.82 23.52
C LYS A 384 2.09 -8.03 22.21
N ALA A 385 0.98 -7.59 21.62
CA ALA A 385 1.04 -6.72 20.44
C ALA A 385 1.81 -5.41 20.73
N LEU A 386 1.58 -4.79 21.89
CA LEU A 386 2.29 -3.57 22.31
C LEU A 386 3.78 -3.81 22.63
N SER A 387 4.16 -5.01 23.07
CA SER A 387 5.56 -5.37 23.29
C SER A 387 6.35 -5.50 21.98
N LEU A 388 5.67 -5.91 20.90
CA LEU A 388 6.24 -5.94 19.55
C LEU A 388 6.28 -4.54 18.95
N LYS A 389 5.22 -3.76 19.14
CA LYS A 389 5.08 -2.40 18.61
C LYS A 389 4.35 -1.48 19.60
N PRO A 390 5.08 -0.65 20.38
CA PRO A 390 4.50 0.18 21.44
C PRO A 390 3.52 1.26 20.99
N ASP A 391 3.56 1.65 19.71
CA ASP A 391 2.70 2.63 19.06
C ASP A 391 1.55 1.99 18.25
N TYR A 392 1.30 0.69 18.41
CA TYR A 392 0.25 0.00 17.66
C TYR A 392 -1.15 0.46 18.08
N PRO A 393 -1.90 1.16 17.20
CA PRO A 393 -3.06 1.93 17.63
C PRO A 393 -4.25 1.06 18.02
N TYR A 394 -4.46 -0.08 17.38
CA TYR A 394 -5.59 -0.97 17.68
C TYR A 394 -5.46 -1.62 19.07
N ALA A 395 -4.25 -2.02 19.48
CA ALA A 395 -4.03 -2.54 20.82
C ALA A 395 -4.14 -1.44 21.89
N LEU A 396 -3.63 -0.23 21.63
CA LEU A 396 -3.83 0.93 22.53
C LEU A 396 -5.31 1.27 22.69
N TYR A 397 -6.06 1.29 21.60
CA TYR A 397 -7.50 1.50 21.60
C TYR A 397 -8.23 0.44 22.42
N ASN A 398 -8.03 -0.84 22.09
CA ASN A 398 -8.74 -1.94 22.75
C ASN A 398 -8.41 -2.01 24.25
N LEU A 399 -7.14 -1.88 24.62
CA LEU A 399 -6.73 -1.85 26.02
C LEU A 399 -7.28 -0.61 26.75
N GLY A 400 -7.26 0.54 26.08
CA GLY A 400 -7.86 1.78 26.57
C GLY A 400 -9.34 1.60 26.88
N VAL A 401 -10.11 1.02 25.95
CA VAL A 401 -11.55 0.73 26.11
C VAL A 401 -11.81 -0.25 27.24
N ILE A 402 -10.96 -1.27 27.44
CA ILE A 402 -11.09 -2.16 28.60
C ILE A 402 -10.88 -1.37 29.90
N TYR A 403 -9.80 -0.58 29.98
CA TYR A 403 -9.41 0.11 31.22
C TYR A 403 -10.36 1.24 31.60
N ILE A 404 -10.97 1.96 30.65
CA ILE A 404 -11.98 2.98 30.97
C ILE A 404 -13.24 2.41 31.61
N ASN A 405 -13.56 1.15 31.33
CA ASN A 405 -14.70 0.44 31.91
C ASN A 405 -14.39 -0.21 33.27
N ILE A 406 -13.12 -0.16 33.71
CA ILE A 406 -12.70 -0.62 35.03
C ILE A 406 -12.52 0.62 35.93
N PRO A 407 -13.35 0.82 36.98
CA PRO A 407 -13.34 2.06 37.76
C PRO A 407 -11.95 2.45 38.32
N SER A 408 -11.17 1.48 38.78
CA SER A 408 -9.82 1.72 39.32
C SER A 408 -8.77 2.08 38.26
N LYS A 409 -9.01 1.75 36.99
CA LYS A 409 -8.08 1.98 35.87
C LYS A 409 -8.56 3.02 34.86
N LYS A 410 -9.66 3.73 35.16
CA LYS A 410 -10.29 4.69 34.21
C LYS A 410 -9.29 5.70 33.64
N ASN A 411 -8.47 6.30 34.50
CA ASN A 411 -7.47 7.30 34.10
C ASN A 411 -6.34 6.70 33.23
N GLU A 412 -5.94 5.45 33.49
CA GLU A 412 -4.97 4.74 32.66
C GLU A 412 -5.55 4.48 31.27
N GLY A 413 -6.82 4.06 31.18
CA GLY A 413 -7.51 3.86 29.91
C GLY A 413 -7.58 5.13 29.06
N ILE A 414 -7.92 6.26 29.68
CA ILE A 414 -7.90 7.58 29.00
C ILE A 414 -6.49 7.93 28.53
N SER A 415 -5.46 7.64 29.34
CA SER A 415 -4.06 7.88 28.96
C SER A 415 -3.64 7.05 27.74
N LEU A 416 -4.06 5.79 27.66
CA LEU A 416 -3.80 4.93 26.50
C LEU A 416 -4.44 5.46 25.22
N LEU A 417 -5.68 5.98 25.30
CA LEU A 417 -6.34 6.60 24.16
C LEU A 417 -5.63 7.90 23.72
N LYS A 418 -5.21 8.74 24.67
CA LYS A 418 -4.39 9.94 24.36
C LYS A 418 -3.05 9.56 23.72
N LYS A 419 -2.41 8.51 24.22
CA LYS A 419 -1.19 7.95 23.65
C LYS A 419 -1.42 7.47 22.21
N MET A 420 -2.52 6.77 21.93
CA MET A 420 -2.91 6.39 20.57
C MET A 420 -2.98 7.61 19.65
N LYS A 421 -3.67 8.69 20.07
CA LYS A 421 -3.79 9.93 19.29
C LYS A 421 -2.46 10.65 19.06
N SER A 422 -1.49 10.51 19.97
CA SER A 422 -0.17 11.14 19.83
C SER A 422 0.69 10.54 18.69
N PHE A 423 0.32 9.37 18.18
CA PHE A 423 1.00 8.74 17.05
C PHE A 423 0.33 9.06 15.70
N ASN A 424 1.05 8.83 14.59
CA ASN A 424 0.57 9.08 13.22
C ASN A 424 -0.41 7.99 12.75
N VAL A 425 -1.57 7.91 13.41
CA VAL A 425 -2.64 6.96 13.10
C VAL A 425 -3.47 7.48 11.93
N ARG A 426 -3.65 6.66 10.90
CA ARG A 426 -4.37 7.01 9.66
C ARG A 426 -5.70 6.26 9.49
N ASP A 427 -6.34 5.91 10.59
CA ASP A 427 -7.65 5.23 10.60
C ASP A 427 -8.70 6.12 11.26
N ALA A 428 -9.51 6.79 10.44
CA ALA A 428 -10.58 7.67 10.91
C ALA A 428 -11.67 6.92 11.71
N LYS A 429 -11.96 5.65 11.37
CA LYS A 429 -13.00 4.88 12.05
C LYS A 429 -12.54 4.50 13.46
N LEU A 430 -11.24 4.27 13.67
CA LEU A 430 -10.69 4.03 14.99
C LEU A 430 -10.88 5.23 15.93
N PHE A 431 -10.63 6.45 15.45
CA PHE A 431 -10.89 7.68 16.22
C PHE A 431 -12.37 7.90 16.50
N LEU A 432 -13.25 7.64 15.52
CA LEU A 432 -14.70 7.67 15.72
C LEU A 432 -15.11 6.71 16.86
N ASN A 433 -14.66 5.45 16.81
CA ASN A 433 -15.03 4.46 17.82
C ASN A 433 -14.51 4.86 19.21
N ALA A 434 -13.27 5.35 19.31
CA ALA A 434 -12.72 5.87 20.55
C ALA A 434 -13.51 7.07 21.10
N GLY A 435 -13.93 8.00 20.24
CA GLY A 435 -14.80 9.11 20.62
C GLY A 435 -16.14 8.64 21.17
N ILE A 436 -16.75 7.61 20.57
CA ILE A 436 -18.00 7.02 21.06
C ILE A 436 -17.82 6.41 22.46
N GLU A 437 -16.73 5.67 22.69
CA GLU A 437 -16.45 5.07 24.00
C GLU A 437 -16.19 6.14 25.08
N LEU A 438 -15.44 7.19 24.75
CA LEU A 438 -15.23 8.35 25.63
C LEU A 438 -16.52 9.10 25.97
N ARG A 439 -17.41 9.22 24.98
CA ARG A 439 -18.72 9.83 25.17
C ARG A 439 -19.57 9.05 26.18
N LYS A 440 -19.55 7.71 26.13
CA LYS A 440 -20.31 6.85 27.06
C LYS A 440 -19.90 7.03 28.52
N ILE A 441 -18.61 7.28 28.79
CA ILE A 441 -18.08 7.53 30.13
C ILE A 441 -18.14 9.01 30.55
N ASN A 442 -18.87 9.84 29.79
CA ASN A 442 -19.06 11.28 29.99
C ASN A 442 -17.79 12.14 29.85
N GLU A 443 -16.75 11.67 29.14
CA GLU A 443 -15.55 12.46 28.81
C GLU A 443 -15.80 13.30 27.54
N ILE A 444 -16.77 14.21 27.60
CA ILE A 444 -17.37 14.88 26.43
C ILE A 444 -16.36 15.67 25.59
N TYR A 445 -15.50 16.47 26.22
CA TYR A 445 -14.52 17.29 25.50
C TYR A 445 -13.47 16.43 24.79
N LEU A 446 -13.02 15.36 25.43
CA LEU A 446 -12.09 14.43 24.79
C LEU A 446 -12.76 13.65 23.66
N ALA A 447 -14.05 13.33 23.78
CA ALA A 447 -14.80 12.72 22.69
C ALA A 447 -14.89 13.66 21.47
N ILE A 448 -15.15 14.95 21.67
CA ILE A 448 -15.13 15.98 20.61
C ILE A 448 -13.77 15.97 19.90
N ASP A 449 -12.67 16.05 20.66
CA ASP A 449 -11.30 16.03 20.14
C ASP A 449 -11.01 14.80 19.26
N PHE A 450 -11.63 13.66 19.53
CA PHE A 450 -11.48 12.43 18.75
C PHE A 450 -12.37 12.43 17.50
N PHE A 451 -13.59 12.95 17.58
CA PHE A 451 -14.45 13.09 16.41
C PHE A 451 -13.88 14.09 15.40
N GLU A 452 -13.30 15.20 15.86
CA GLU A 452 -12.64 16.17 14.98
C GLU A 452 -11.43 15.55 14.27
N GLU A 453 -10.65 14.73 14.97
CA GLU A 453 -9.53 13.99 14.39
C GLU A 453 -10.01 12.95 13.36
N ALA A 454 -11.13 12.26 13.64
CA ALA A 454 -11.76 11.35 12.68
C ALA A 454 -12.18 12.08 11.39
N ILE A 455 -12.77 13.28 11.52
CA ILE A 455 -13.17 14.14 10.39
C ILE A 455 -11.95 14.65 9.63
N ARG A 456 -10.88 15.04 10.34
CA ARG A 456 -9.62 15.49 9.73
C ARG A 456 -9.01 14.41 8.82
N LEU A 457 -9.07 13.15 9.26
CA LEU A 457 -8.56 12.01 8.50
C LEU A 457 -9.48 11.58 7.36
N ASN A 458 -10.81 11.64 7.57
CA ASN A 458 -11.80 11.35 6.54
C ASN A 458 -13.00 12.31 6.65
N PRO A 459 -13.03 13.38 5.82
CA PRO A 459 -14.12 14.34 5.82
C PRO A 459 -15.48 13.76 5.45
N PHE A 460 -15.52 12.57 4.83
CA PHE A 460 -16.76 11.91 4.40
C PHE A 460 -17.34 10.96 5.47
N LEU A 461 -16.72 10.90 6.66
CA LEU A 461 -17.19 10.04 7.76
C LEU A 461 -18.38 10.70 8.50
N LYS A 462 -19.57 10.52 7.92
CA LYS A 462 -20.83 11.09 8.40
C LYS A 462 -21.10 10.85 9.90
N ASP A 463 -20.85 9.64 10.40
CA ASP A 463 -21.08 9.27 11.81
C ASP A 463 -20.39 10.22 12.81
N ALA A 464 -19.21 10.74 12.46
CA ALA A 464 -18.44 11.64 13.34
C ALA A 464 -19.14 13.00 13.48
N TYR A 465 -19.68 13.54 12.37
CA TYR A 465 -20.46 14.78 12.41
C TYR A 465 -21.74 14.62 13.24
N TYR A 466 -22.45 13.49 13.11
CA TYR A 466 -23.69 13.29 13.84
C TYR A 466 -23.45 13.21 15.35
N ASN A 467 -22.37 12.54 15.77
CA ASN A 467 -21.97 12.53 17.17
C ASN A 467 -21.60 13.94 17.69
N LEU A 468 -20.89 14.74 16.89
CA LEU A 468 -20.58 16.14 17.25
C LEU A 468 -21.83 17.02 17.33
N ILE A 469 -22.75 16.92 16.36
CA ILE A 469 -24.00 17.70 16.33
C ILE A 469 -24.85 17.37 17.56
N ASP A 470 -24.97 16.08 17.90
CA ASP A 470 -25.71 15.63 19.07
C ASP A 470 -25.07 16.14 20.37
N ILE A 471 -23.74 16.02 20.51
CA ILE A 471 -23.01 16.60 21.67
C ILE A 471 -23.20 18.12 21.75
N TYR A 472 -23.02 18.86 20.66
CA TYR A 472 -23.21 20.31 20.67
C TYR A 472 -24.65 20.73 20.98
N THR A 473 -25.63 19.94 20.54
CA THR A 473 -27.04 20.17 20.88
C THR A 473 -27.33 19.88 22.35
N GLN A 474 -26.70 18.87 22.94
CA GLN A 474 -26.80 18.55 24.38
C GLN A 474 -26.13 19.62 25.26
N LEU A 475 -25.01 20.19 24.80
CA LEU A 475 -24.32 21.30 25.47
C LEU A 475 -24.95 22.68 25.20
N GLU A 476 -26.10 22.73 24.53
CA GLU A 476 -26.78 23.96 24.10
C GLU A 476 -25.92 24.92 23.24
N LYS A 477 -24.85 24.40 22.64
CA LYS A 477 -23.99 25.12 21.69
C LYS A 477 -24.59 25.06 20.29
N TYR A 478 -25.81 25.60 20.14
CA TYR A 478 -26.59 25.50 18.90
C TYR A 478 -25.86 26.06 17.67
N ASN A 479 -25.10 27.14 17.83
CA ASN A 479 -24.30 27.72 16.73
C ASN A 479 -23.27 26.72 16.18
N LEU A 480 -22.56 25.98 17.05
CA LEU A 480 -21.61 24.95 16.62
C LEU A 480 -22.32 23.76 15.97
N ALA A 481 -23.48 23.36 16.48
CA ALA A 481 -24.29 22.29 15.89
C ALA A 481 -24.75 22.67 14.47
N ILE A 482 -25.17 23.92 14.25
CA ILE A 482 -25.59 24.44 12.95
C ILE A 482 -24.41 24.49 11.97
N ILE A 483 -23.26 25.06 12.38
CA ILE A 483 -22.05 25.11 11.55
C ILE A 483 -21.60 23.70 11.15
N THR A 484 -21.61 22.76 12.10
CA THR A 484 -21.24 21.36 11.85
C THR A 484 -22.22 20.70 10.87
N SER A 485 -23.53 20.98 10.99
CA SER A 485 -24.53 20.48 10.05
C SER A 485 -24.39 21.08 8.65
N GLN A 486 -24.04 22.37 8.54
CA GLN A 486 -23.79 23.02 7.25
C GLN A 486 -22.63 22.36 6.49
N LYS A 487 -21.55 21.99 7.18
CA LYS A 487 -20.44 21.23 6.57
C LYS A 487 -20.91 19.89 5.97
N VAL A 488 -21.83 19.19 6.63
CA VAL A 488 -22.39 17.93 6.11
C VAL A 488 -23.21 18.17 4.84
N ILE A 489 -23.93 19.29 4.76
CA ILE A 489 -24.66 19.72 3.54
C ILE A 489 -23.68 20.05 2.42
N GLU A 490 -22.64 20.84 2.69
CA GLU A 490 -21.61 21.23 1.70
C GLU A 490 -20.89 20.03 1.10
N LEU A 491 -20.68 18.97 1.90
CA LEU A 491 -20.06 17.72 1.46
C LEU A 491 -21.04 16.77 0.73
N ASN A 492 -22.29 17.18 0.52
CA ASN A 492 -23.37 16.35 -0.04
C ASN A 492 -23.60 15.04 0.73
N LEU A 493 -23.47 15.07 2.06
CA LEU A 493 -23.66 13.92 2.95
C LEU A 493 -24.99 13.98 3.73
N ALA A 494 -25.76 15.06 3.53
CA ALA A 494 -27.01 15.32 4.22
C ALA A 494 -28.10 14.30 3.83
N ASP A 495 -28.81 13.80 4.83
CA ASP A 495 -30.01 12.98 4.65
C ASP A 495 -31.19 13.57 5.44
N PHE A 496 -32.33 12.88 5.41
CA PHE A 496 -33.52 13.28 6.16
C PHE A 496 -33.26 13.42 7.67
N LEU A 497 -32.37 12.61 8.27
CA LEU A 497 -32.02 12.70 9.69
C LEU A 497 -31.28 13.99 10.02
N LEU A 498 -30.33 14.43 9.17
CA LEU A 498 -29.64 15.71 9.36
C LEU A 498 -30.64 16.86 9.34
N TYR A 499 -31.52 16.86 8.33
CA TYR A 499 -32.50 17.94 8.16
C TYR A 499 -33.51 17.97 9.30
N ASN A 500 -33.95 16.81 9.80
CA ASN A 500 -34.78 16.74 11.00
C ASN A 500 -34.04 17.28 12.24
N ASN A 501 -32.78 16.91 12.43
CA ASN A 501 -31.96 17.40 13.54
C ASN A 501 -31.76 18.92 13.46
N LEU A 502 -31.49 19.47 12.27
CA LEU A 502 -31.43 20.92 12.05
C LEU A 502 -32.77 21.58 12.39
N GLY A 503 -33.89 21.02 11.94
CA GLY A 503 -35.23 21.45 12.29
C GLY A 503 -35.44 21.53 13.80
N LYS A 504 -35.07 20.47 14.51
CA LYS A 504 -35.11 20.40 15.98
C LYS A 504 -34.21 21.45 16.65
N ILE A 505 -33.00 21.68 16.12
CA ILE A 505 -32.08 22.70 16.63
C ILE A 505 -32.68 24.10 16.45
N TYR A 506 -33.22 24.42 15.27
CA TYR A 506 -33.86 25.72 15.01
C TYR A 506 -35.13 25.94 15.83
N ASN A 507 -35.91 24.89 16.09
CA ASN A 507 -37.02 24.95 17.04
C ASN A 507 -36.55 25.34 18.45
N LYS A 508 -35.43 24.77 18.93
CA LYS A 508 -34.85 25.13 20.24
C LYS A 508 -34.32 26.56 20.29
N VAL A 509 -33.77 27.06 19.18
CA VAL A 509 -33.29 28.45 19.05
C VAL A 509 -34.45 29.45 18.92
N GLY A 510 -35.66 28.98 18.63
CA GLY A 510 -36.85 29.82 18.41
C GLY A 510 -36.97 30.39 16.99
N ASN A 511 -36.12 29.95 16.05
CA ASN A 511 -36.24 30.33 14.64
C ASN A 511 -37.11 29.31 13.89
N TYR A 512 -38.42 29.43 14.07
CA TYR A 512 -39.40 28.48 13.55
C TYR A 512 -39.47 28.47 12.02
N ASN A 513 -39.19 29.58 11.34
CA ASN A 513 -39.18 29.63 9.87
C ASN A 513 -38.06 28.76 9.29
N SER A 514 -36.84 28.86 9.83
CA SER A 514 -35.75 27.97 9.43
C SER A 514 -36.04 26.51 9.82
N ALA A 515 -36.67 26.27 10.98
CA ALA A 515 -37.09 24.93 11.36
C ALA A 515 -38.04 24.31 10.33
N ILE A 516 -39.10 25.03 9.93
CA ILE A 516 -40.06 24.60 8.90
C ILE A 516 -39.35 24.25 7.59
N PHE A 517 -38.43 25.11 7.12
CA PHE A 517 -37.69 24.87 5.89
C PHE A 517 -36.92 23.53 5.92
N PHE A 518 -36.15 23.28 6.97
CA PHE A 518 -35.37 22.05 7.08
C PHE A 518 -36.25 20.81 7.34
N LEU A 519 -37.34 20.94 8.10
CA LEU A 519 -38.26 19.84 8.35
C LEU A 519 -39.01 19.42 7.09
N ASN A 520 -39.42 20.39 6.25
CA ASN A 520 -39.98 20.08 4.93
C ASN A 520 -38.99 19.34 4.04
N LYS A 521 -37.70 19.71 4.05
CA LYS A 521 -36.66 18.94 3.34
C LYS A 521 -36.50 17.52 3.87
N ALA A 522 -36.60 17.33 5.19
CA ALA A 522 -36.56 15.99 5.77
C ALA A 522 -37.74 15.12 5.28
N ILE A 523 -38.95 15.70 5.24
CA ILE A 523 -40.17 15.06 4.75
C ILE A 523 -40.10 14.78 3.25
N GLU A 524 -39.55 15.70 2.45
CA GLU A 524 -39.36 15.51 1.01
C GLU A 524 -38.46 14.29 0.72
N LEU A 525 -37.37 14.14 1.48
CA LEU A 525 -36.46 13.00 1.35
C LEU A 525 -37.03 11.70 1.92
N LYS A 526 -37.85 11.79 2.97
CA LYS A 526 -38.48 10.64 3.61
C LYS A 526 -39.92 10.97 4.07
N PRO A 527 -40.93 10.75 3.21
CA PRO A 527 -42.31 11.15 3.48
C PRO A 527 -43.01 10.39 4.61
N ASP A 528 -42.50 9.23 5.03
CA ASP A 528 -43.04 8.41 6.12
C ASP A 528 -42.34 8.68 7.47
N TYR A 529 -41.49 9.71 7.56
CA TYR A 529 -40.72 10.01 8.78
C TYR A 529 -41.49 10.90 9.77
N ILE A 530 -42.21 10.25 10.69
CA ILE A 530 -43.15 10.89 11.65
C ILE A 530 -42.48 11.95 12.54
N ASP A 531 -41.24 11.75 13.00
CA ASP A 531 -40.55 12.72 13.86
C ASP A 531 -40.41 14.09 13.19
N ALA A 532 -40.23 14.14 11.87
CA ALA A 532 -40.15 15.40 11.13
C ALA A 532 -41.49 16.12 11.12
N TYR A 533 -42.61 15.40 10.98
CA TYR A 533 -43.95 15.97 11.10
C TYR A 533 -44.24 16.48 12.50
N LEU A 534 -43.85 15.75 13.55
CA LEU A 534 -44.02 16.21 14.94
C LEU A 534 -43.23 17.50 15.21
N ASN A 535 -41.97 17.54 14.78
CA ASN A 535 -41.15 18.75 14.90
C ASN A 535 -41.71 19.92 14.05
N LEU A 536 -42.34 19.62 12.90
CA LEU A 536 -42.95 20.63 12.02
C LEU A 536 -44.23 21.19 12.62
N ALA A 537 -45.08 20.31 13.17
CA ALA A 537 -46.27 20.67 13.91
C ALA A 537 -45.91 21.58 15.09
N PHE A 538 -44.85 21.25 15.84
CA PHE A 538 -44.33 22.11 16.91
C PHE A 538 -43.96 23.50 16.38
N ALA A 539 -43.16 23.59 15.32
CA ALA A 539 -42.73 24.87 14.74
C ALA A 539 -43.92 25.74 14.31
N LYS A 540 -44.89 25.14 13.61
CA LYS A 540 -46.11 25.84 13.14
C LYS A 540 -47.05 26.21 14.27
N TYR A 541 -47.13 25.39 15.32
CA TYR A 541 -47.91 25.70 16.52
C TYR A 541 -47.37 26.94 17.22
N GLN A 542 -46.05 27.07 17.36
CA GLN A 542 -45.42 28.26 17.93
C GLN A 542 -45.69 29.54 17.11
N LEU A 543 -45.85 29.39 15.78
CA LEU A 543 -46.28 30.48 14.89
C LEU A 543 -47.79 30.70 14.86
N LYS A 544 -48.58 29.98 15.67
CA LYS A 544 -50.05 30.04 15.75
C LYS A 544 -50.77 29.65 14.45
N LEU A 545 -50.12 28.87 13.59
CA LEU A 545 -50.69 28.37 12.32
C LEU A 545 -51.54 27.10 12.57
N PHE A 546 -52.58 27.23 13.40
CA PHE A 546 -53.32 26.10 13.97
C PHE A 546 -53.97 25.16 12.94
N LEU A 547 -54.52 25.70 11.84
CA LEU A 547 -55.15 24.88 10.80
C LEU A 547 -54.12 23.99 10.09
N GLU A 548 -52.95 24.54 9.76
CA GLU A 548 -51.86 23.78 9.13
C GLU A 548 -51.28 22.71 10.07
N VAL A 549 -51.27 22.97 11.38
CA VAL A 549 -50.88 21.96 12.39
C VAL A 549 -51.86 20.79 12.40
N ILE A 550 -53.17 21.06 12.29
CA ILE A 550 -54.19 20.00 12.21
C ILE A 550 -53.97 19.15 10.95
N ASP A 551 -53.66 19.77 9.82
CA ASP A 551 -53.40 19.03 8.57
C ASP A 551 -52.16 18.14 8.70
N ILE A 552 -51.10 18.62 9.36
CA ILE A 552 -49.92 17.81 9.69
C ILE A 552 -50.30 16.63 10.60
N TYR A 553 -51.07 16.87 11.66
CA TYR A 553 -51.48 15.80 12.57
C TYR A 553 -52.39 14.77 11.91
N LYS A 554 -53.30 15.19 11.02
CA LYS A 554 -54.08 14.27 10.19
C LYS A 554 -53.17 13.42 9.31
N LYS A 555 -52.11 14.03 8.73
CA LYS A 555 -51.11 13.28 7.96
C LYS A 555 -50.38 12.25 8.81
N ILE A 556 -50.05 12.56 10.07
CA ILE A 556 -49.49 11.58 11.01
C ILE A 556 -50.47 10.43 11.26
N LEU A 557 -51.76 10.72 11.43
CA LEU A 557 -52.80 9.71 11.63
C LEU A 557 -53.04 8.81 10.41
N GLU A 558 -52.71 9.26 9.19
CA GLU A 558 -52.71 8.36 8.02
C GLU A 558 -51.65 7.26 8.15
N PHE A 559 -50.51 7.55 8.79
CA PHE A 559 -49.45 6.58 9.06
C PHE A 559 -49.72 5.76 10.33
N GLU A 560 -50.19 6.41 11.40
CA GLU A 560 -50.47 5.79 12.70
C GLU A 560 -51.89 6.13 13.20
N PRO A 561 -52.92 5.38 12.74
CA PRO A 561 -54.33 5.73 12.99
C PRO A 561 -54.78 5.67 14.45
N ASN A 562 -54.02 5.00 15.32
CA ASN A 562 -54.36 4.73 16.72
C ASN A 562 -53.57 5.61 17.72
N ARG A 563 -53.01 6.73 17.27
CA ARG A 563 -52.26 7.68 18.12
C ARG A 563 -53.18 8.60 18.91
N GLY A 564 -53.60 8.16 20.10
CA GLY A 564 -54.50 8.91 21.00
C GLY A 564 -53.98 10.31 21.37
N ASP A 565 -52.67 10.48 21.51
CA ASP A 565 -52.00 11.76 21.76
C ASP A 565 -52.21 12.76 20.61
N ILE A 566 -52.20 12.29 19.36
CA ILE A 566 -52.42 13.14 18.19
C ILE A 566 -53.89 13.56 18.07
N TYR A 567 -54.85 12.66 18.33
CA TYR A 567 -56.27 13.03 18.43
C TYR A 567 -56.50 14.06 19.54
N TYR A 568 -55.87 13.87 20.71
CA TYR A 568 -55.93 14.84 21.80
C TYR A 568 -55.40 16.21 21.37
N ASN A 569 -54.22 16.26 20.74
CA ASN A 569 -53.61 17.50 20.29
C ASN A 569 -54.48 18.22 19.25
N ILE A 570 -55.08 17.51 18.29
CA ILE A 570 -56.06 18.09 17.35
C ILE A 570 -57.28 18.64 18.09
N GLY A 571 -57.84 17.86 19.03
CA GLY A 571 -59.00 18.24 19.82
C GLY A 571 -58.78 19.51 20.65
N MET A 572 -57.61 19.61 21.29
CA MET A 572 -57.19 20.79 22.04
C MET A 572 -56.99 22.02 21.14
N ILE A 573 -56.45 21.84 19.92
CA ILE A 573 -56.36 22.95 18.95
C ILE A 573 -57.75 23.44 18.56
N TYR A 574 -58.69 22.53 18.26
CA TYR A 574 -60.07 22.89 17.95
C TYR A 574 -60.78 23.60 19.10
N TYR A 575 -60.55 23.15 20.33
CA TYR A 575 -61.04 23.81 21.54
C TYR A 575 -60.50 25.24 21.65
N ASN A 576 -59.21 25.45 21.43
CA ASN A 576 -58.59 26.78 21.48
C ASN A 576 -59.12 27.75 20.41
N ILE A 577 -59.51 27.25 19.23
CA ILE A 577 -60.15 28.06 18.18
C ILE A 577 -61.69 28.12 18.30
N LYS A 578 -62.23 27.65 19.44
CA LYS A 578 -63.67 27.64 19.78
C LYS A 578 -64.56 26.84 18.81
N ASN A 579 -64.00 25.86 18.10
CA ASN A 579 -64.76 24.90 17.31
C ASN A 579 -65.10 23.69 18.19
N PHE A 580 -66.08 23.87 19.08
CA PHE A 580 -66.46 22.89 20.10
C PHE A 580 -66.93 21.56 19.50
N LYS A 581 -67.57 21.58 18.32
CA LYS A 581 -68.04 20.36 17.64
C LYS A 581 -66.87 19.45 17.23
N SER A 582 -65.88 20.02 16.57
CA SER A 582 -64.69 19.25 16.15
C SER A 582 -63.84 18.88 17.36
N ALA A 583 -63.70 19.78 18.34
CA ALA A 583 -63.00 19.50 19.58
C ALA A 583 -63.57 18.27 20.29
N PHE A 584 -64.91 18.20 20.44
CA PHE A 584 -65.58 17.07 21.06
C PHE A 584 -65.34 15.75 20.34
N GLU A 585 -65.41 15.75 19.00
CA GLU A 585 -65.20 14.54 18.20
C GLU A 585 -63.79 13.98 18.38
N TYR A 586 -62.76 14.82 18.24
CA TYR A 586 -61.37 14.40 18.35
C TYR A 586 -60.98 14.03 19.79
N LEU A 587 -61.44 14.77 20.80
CA LEU A 587 -61.19 14.43 22.21
C LEU A 587 -61.89 13.13 22.62
N THR A 588 -63.11 12.88 22.14
CA THR A 588 -63.80 11.60 22.39
C THR A 588 -63.07 10.43 21.74
N LYS A 589 -62.56 10.60 20.51
CA LYS A 589 -61.69 9.60 19.87
C LYS A 589 -60.41 9.35 20.67
N ALA A 590 -59.79 10.39 21.23
CA ALA A 590 -58.62 10.25 22.10
C ALA A 590 -58.95 9.42 23.36
N VAL A 591 -60.08 9.70 24.03
CA VAL A 591 -60.55 8.93 25.19
C VAL A 591 -60.82 7.47 24.82
N ASN A 592 -61.45 7.20 23.67
CA ASN A 592 -61.69 5.84 23.19
C ASN A 592 -60.40 5.06 22.91
N LEU A 593 -59.31 5.76 22.58
CA LEU A 593 -57.96 5.22 22.45
C LEU A 593 -57.20 5.21 23.79
N SER A 594 -57.91 5.33 24.92
CA SER A 594 -57.35 5.34 26.28
C SER A 594 -56.37 6.47 26.58
N TYR A 595 -56.45 7.59 25.85
CA TYR A 595 -55.68 8.79 26.17
C TYR A 595 -56.43 9.65 27.19
N GLU A 596 -55.72 10.13 28.21
CA GLU A 596 -56.33 10.90 29.29
C GLU A 596 -56.73 12.30 28.81
N VAL A 597 -58.00 12.65 29.04
CA VAL A 597 -58.55 13.98 28.72
C VAL A 597 -59.24 14.52 29.97
N ASP A 598 -58.97 15.78 30.32
CA ASP A 598 -59.60 16.42 31.47
C ASP A 598 -61.13 16.45 31.28
N LYS A 599 -61.83 15.84 32.23
CA LYS A 599 -63.30 15.76 32.25
C LYS A 599 -63.95 17.14 32.25
N LYS A 600 -63.32 18.15 32.87
CA LYS A 600 -63.84 19.52 32.88
C LYS A 600 -63.87 20.13 31.49
N ILE A 601 -62.86 19.86 30.67
CA ILE A 601 -62.81 20.34 29.27
C ILE A 601 -63.92 19.69 28.46
N LEU A 602 -64.16 18.38 28.63
CA LEU A 602 -65.25 17.69 27.94
C LEU A 602 -66.64 18.19 28.38
N GLU A 603 -66.84 18.49 29.67
CA GLU A 603 -68.09 19.06 30.19
C GLU A 603 -68.32 20.49 29.69
N GLU A 604 -67.28 21.32 29.66
CA GLU A 604 -67.36 22.68 29.11
C GLU A 604 -67.69 22.66 27.62
N ILE A 605 -67.04 21.80 26.84
CA ILE A 605 -67.34 21.62 25.41
C ILE A 605 -68.79 21.18 25.21
N LYS A 606 -69.30 20.24 26.03
CA LYS A 606 -70.70 19.80 25.98
C LYS A 606 -71.68 20.92 26.34
N SER A 607 -71.31 21.84 27.22
CA SER A 607 -72.18 22.97 27.59
C SER A 607 -72.26 24.05 26.51
N ASN A 608 -71.28 24.13 25.61
CA ASN A 608 -71.19 25.10 24.51
C ASN A 608 -71.58 24.49 23.14
N LEU A 609 -72.01 23.22 23.12
CA LEU A 609 -72.54 22.51 21.96
C LEU A 609 -74.06 22.54 21.98
#